data_AF-A0A344UT43-F1
#
_entry.id   AF-A0A344UT43-F1
#
_cell.length_a   1.000
_cell.length_b   1.000
_cell.length_c   1.000
_cell.angle_alpha   90.00
_cell.angle_beta   90.00
_cell.angle_gamma   90.00
#
_symmetry.space_group_name_H-M   'P 1'
#
loop_
_entity.id
_entity.type
_entity.pdbx_description
1 polymer ?
#
loop_
_entity_poly.entity_id
_entity_poly.type
_entity_poly.pdbx_seq_one_letter_code
_entity_poly.pdbx_strand_id
1 'polypeptide(L)'
;MTHTAFPGQAEGFGSWLPSDSEPGVRTAHLDDPLPAADLYKELALPRDETTAEIQKRLRGLRRDWTAKAMRKNSMTERAQIQLGFVSQAERVFFSDEMRRRYDLSLVTGPEKDDEVDWLTRAWNYYFQRDEGAAAVAARKAREQHPEDRMVYVVAAWVTLLTAADDKDEIRRAKQDADEAFVLDELGEDTADVHHVRAVAYLGLEDYDRGLVSIERALRRAAPDEMPHMYLVKGSLHQGRKEYEEMFSASIDGLEATPNLIEEDQRRLTDNLLAALTGLCYFPGAPVRSIAACSNRTTNVGNTRIPEDSKNQAREMLGKLKHIAELEAVQDVDYNRPEYLCRMFGIGVVLAIFGYMSGAVGYSSTATGSFALGLLVIVISGIQAYRRSVWNDKRRAYKAAQTELSVLESQLPGRLRAIVKLKRSWQLVVG
;
A
#
# COMPACT_ATOMS: atom_id res chain seq x y z
N MET A 1 -40.76 -44.47 -46.68
CA MET A 1 -41.11 -43.36 -47.58
C MET A 1 -40.28 -42.16 -47.16
N THR A 2 -39.44 -41.68 -48.09
CA THR A 2 -38.79 -40.36 -48.20
C THR A 2 -37.94 -39.87 -47.01
N HIS A 3 -36.60 -39.91 -47.05
CA HIS A 3 -35.65 -38.96 -47.72
C HIS A 3 -35.97 -37.49 -47.38
N THR A 4 -35.08 -36.64 -46.82
CA THR A 4 -33.74 -36.20 -47.26
C THR A 4 -33.03 -35.45 -46.10
N ALA A 5 -31.78 -35.75 -45.70
CA ALA A 5 -30.47 -35.22 -46.19
C ALA A 5 -30.28 -33.70 -45.93
N PHE A 6 -29.23 -33.22 -45.24
CA PHE A 6 -27.82 -33.09 -45.69
C PHE A 6 -26.88 -32.74 -44.47
N PRO A 7 -25.52 -32.63 -44.62
CA PRO A 7 -24.51 -33.30 -43.80
C PRO A 7 -23.40 -32.34 -43.31
N GLY A 8 -22.32 -32.88 -42.72
CA GLY A 8 -20.97 -32.40 -43.03
C GLY A 8 -20.18 -31.71 -41.92
N GLN A 9 -19.03 -32.33 -41.63
CA GLN A 9 -17.79 -31.80 -41.04
C GLN A 9 -17.69 -31.73 -39.52
N ALA A 10 -17.43 -32.91 -38.95
CA ALA A 10 -16.66 -33.06 -37.73
C ALA A 10 -15.21 -33.41 -38.11
N GLU A 11 -14.30 -32.45 -38.04
CA GLU A 11 -12.86 -32.71 -37.94
C GLU A 11 -12.26 -31.76 -36.91
N GLY A 12 -11.57 -32.33 -35.90
CA GLY A 12 -10.41 -31.66 -35.31
C GLY A 12 -10.54 -30.89 -33.99
N PHE A 13 -11.34 -31.32 -33.01
CA PHE A 13 -11.14 -30.88 -31.62
C PHE A 13 -10.20 -31.84 -30.89
N GLY A 14 -8.90 -31.65 -31.09
CA GLY A 14 -7.85 -32.27 -30.28
C GLY A 14 -7.88 -31.73 -28.85
N SER A 15 -7.84 -32.64 -27.89
CA SER A 15 -7.86 -32.37 -26.45
C SER A 15 -6.74 -31.43 -26.01
N TRP A 16 -7.11 -30.27 -25.47
CA TRP A 16 -6.20 -29.40 -24.71
C TRP A 16 -6.43 -29.61 -23.21
N LEU A 17 -5.80 -30.63 -22.66
CA LEU A 17 -5.42 -30.64 -21.24
C LEU A 17 -3.91 -30.41 -21.19
N PRO A 18 -3.40 -29.47 -20.39
CA PRO A 18 -1.96 -29.26 -20.28
C PRO A 18 -1.33 -30.47 -19.57
N SER A 19 -0.38 -31.14 -20.23
CA SER A 19 0.49 -32.09 -19.54
C SER A 19 1.52 -31.35 -18.70
N ASP A 20 1.77 -31.85 -17.50
CA ASP A 20 2.84 -31.41 -16.61
C ASP A 20 4.21 -31.50 -17.32
N SER A 21 4.72 -30.37 -17.78
CA SER A 21 6.12 -30.19 -18.14
C SER A 21 6.52 -28.74 -17.84
N GLU A 22 7.64 -28.57 -17.14
CA GLU A 22 8.25 -27.29 -16.76
C GLU A 22 8.26 -26.24 -17.90
N PRO A 23 8.25 -24.92 -17.59
CA PRO A 23 8.14 -23.87 -18.59
C PRO A 23 9.45 -23.74 -19.40
N GLY A 24 9.59 -24.56 -20.43
CA GLY A 24 10.63 -24.45 -21.44
C GLY A 24 10.38 -23.22 -22.32
N VAL A 25 11.33 -22.29 -22.33
CA VAL A 25 11.39 -21.16 -23.27
C VAL A 25 11.45 -21.73 -24.70
N ARG A 26 10.33 -21.71 -25.42
CA ARG A 26 10.34 -21.94 -26.87
C ARG A 26 11.08 -20.78 -27.54
N THR A 27 12.28 -21.04 -28.04
CA THR A 27 13.02 -20.09 -28.88
C THR A 27 12.29 -19.93 -30.22
N ALA A 28 11.89 -18.71 -30.56
CA ALA A 28 11.28 -18.43 -31.87
C ALA A 28 12.31 -18.67 -32.99
N HIS A 29 11.94 -19.46 -34.00
CA HIS A 29 12.81 -19.79 -35.13
C HIS A 29 12.50 -18.89 -36.33
N LEU A 30 13.51 -18.48 -37.11
CA LEU A 30 13.32 -17.62 -38.28
C LEU A 30 12.30 -18.17 -39.30
N ASP A 31 12.02 -19.47 -39.29
CA ASP A 31 11.07 -20.09 -40.21
C ASP A 31 9.62 -20.11 -39.69
N ASP A 32 9.37 -19.60 -38.47
CA ASP A 32 8.03 -19.54 -37.90
C ASP A 32 7.11 -18.63 -38.75
N PRO A 33 5.85 -19.03 -39.00
CA PRO A 33 4.91 -18.23 -39.77
C PRO A 33 4.61 -16.91 -39.05
N LEU A 34 4.69 -15.81 -39.80
CA LEU A 34 4.37 -14.47 -39.30
C LEU A 34 2.86 -14.30 -39.08
N PRO A 35 2.45 -13.55 -38.03
CA PRO A 35 1.06 -13.21 -37.80
C PRO A 35 0.45 -12.42 -38.96
N ALA A 36 -0.79 -12.75 -39.33
CA ALA A 36 -1.54 -11.99 -40.34
C ALA A 36 -2.21 -10.72 -39.78
N ALA A 37 -2.33 -10.61 -38.45
CA ALA A 37 -2.90 -9.45 -37.78
C ALA A 37 -1.83 -8.37 -37.55
N ASP A 38 -2.23 -7.09 -37.56
CA ASP A 38 -1.36 -5.98 -37.16
C ASP A 38 -1.32 -5.87 -35.62
N LEU A 39 -0.29 -6.46 -35.02
CA LEU A 39 -0.05 -6.53 -33.59
C LEU A 39 0.22 -5.15 -32.97
N TYR A 40 0.74 -4.19 -33.74
CA TYR A 40 0.86 -2.82 -33.24
C TYR A 40 -0.53 -2.21 -33.03
N LYS A 41 -1.43 -2.45 -33.99
CA LYS A 41 -2.85 -2.09 -33.86
C LYS A 41 -3.43 -2.83 -32.65
N GLU A 42 -3.49 -4.16 -32.68
CA GLU A 42 -4.28 -4.95 -31.73
C GLU A 42 -3.89 -4.72 -30.27
N LEU A 43 -2.59 -4.60 -29.99
CA LEU A 43 -2.07 -4.41 -28.64
C LEU A 43 -1.80 -2.94 -28.29
N ALA A 44 -2.14 -2.01 -29.20
CA ALA A 44 -1.85 -0.58 -29.09
C ALA A 44 -0.36 -0.31 -28.77
N LEU A 45 0.55 -0.97 -29.51
CA LEU A 45 1.99 -0.83 -29.32
C LEU A 45 2.55 0.31 -30.18
N PRO A 46 3.43 1.15 -29.64
CA PRO A 46 4.12 2.20 -30.39
C PRO A 46 5.12 1.60 -31.37
N ARG A 47 5.07 2.05 -32.64
CA ARG A 47 5.96 1.58 -33.71
C ARG A 47 7.36 2.20 -33.67
N ASP A 48 7.52 3.32 -32.98
CA ASP A 48 8.74 4.11 -32.87
C ASP A 48 9.65 3.69 -31.69
N GLU A 49 9.13 2.88 -30.75
CA GLU A 49 9.92 2.33 -29.65
C GLU A 49 10.88 1.23 -30.10
N THR A 50 11.92 0.98 -29.29
CA THR A 50 12.86 -0.13 -29.50
C THR A 50 12.22 -1.48 -29.20
N THR A 51 12.78 -2.56 -29.76
CA THR A 51 12.27 -3.92 -29.53
C THR A 51 12.29 -4.31 -28.04
N ALA A 52 13.31 -3.87 -27.30
CA ALA A 52 13.41 -4.11 -25.87
C ALA A 52 12.31 -3.40 -25.06
N GLU A 53 11.93 -2.17 -25.46
CA GLU A 53 10.83 -1.42 -24.84
C GLU A 53 9.48 -2.09 -25.11
N ILE A 54 9.24 -2.53 -26.36
CA ILE A 54 8.05 -3.30 -26.73
C ILE A 54 7.96 -4.59 -25.91
N GLN A 55 9.05 -5.35 -25.77
CA GLN A 55 9.06 -6.54 -24.91
C GLN A 55 8.71 -6.24 -23.46
N LYS A 56 9.16 -5.10 -22.92
CA LYS A 56 8.78 -4.67 -21.57
C LYS A 56 7.28 -4.40 -21.47
N ARG A 57 6.69 -3.72 -22.45
CA ARG A 57 5.24 -3.48 -22.53
C ARG A 57 4.45 -4.78 -22.63
N LEU A 58 4.90 -5.72 -23.46
CA LEU A 58 4.26 -7.03 -23.62
C LEU A 58 4.19 -7.83 -22.31
N ARG A 59 5.25 -7.79 -21.49
CA ARG A 59 5.22 -8.40 -20.14
C ARG A 59 4.14 -7.78 -19.25
N GLY A 60 3.97 -6.46 -19.30
CA GLY A 60 2.90 -5.75 -18.60
C GLY A 60 1.51 -6.15 -19.11
N LEU A 61 1.30 -6.11 -20.43
CA LEU A 61 0.05 -6.52 -21.06
C LEU A 61 -0.30 -7.98 -20.75
N ARG A 62 0.67 -8.90 -20.77
CA ARG A 62 0.46 -10.30 -20.38
C ARG A 62 -0.07 -10.40 -18.96
N ARG A 63 0.56 -9.70 -18.01
CA ARG A 63 0.14 -9.69 -16.60
C ARG A 63 -1.30 -9.21 -16.47
N ASP A 64 -1.59 -8.04 -17.05
CA ASP A 64 -2.88 -7.38 -16.87
C ASP A 64 -4.02 -8.14 -17.59
N TRP A 65 -3.77 -8.70 -18.77
CA TRP A 65 -4.74 -9.57 -19.47
C TRP A 65 -4.90 -10.94 -18.83
N THR A 66 -3.85 -11.51 -18.23
CA THR A 66 -3.98 -12.77 -17.47
C THR A 66 -4.91 -12.58 -16.28
N ALA A 67 -4.74 -11.49 -15.52
CA ALA A 67 -5.64 -11.15 -14.43
C ALA A 67 -7.11 -11.00 -14.90
N LYS A 68 -7.32 -10.39 -16.08
CA LYS A 68 -8.65 -10.31 -16.69
C LYS A 68 -9.21 -11.65 -17.17
N ALA A 69 -8.38 -12.53 -17.72
CA ALA A 69 -8.79 -13.84 -18.23
C ALA A 69 -9.22 -14.82 -17.13
N MET A 70 -8.75 -14.62 -15.89
CA MET A 70 -9.17 -15.44 -14.75
C MET A 70 -10.56 -15.09 -14.22
N ARG A 71 -11.14 -13.96 -14.66
CA ARG A 71 -12.51 -13.56 -14.32
C ARG A 71 -13.50 -14.54 -14.95
N LYS A 72 -14.69 -14.67 -14.37
CA LYS A 72 -15.82 -15.41 -14.96
C LYS A 72 -16.88 -14.41 -15.44
N ASN A 73 -16.57 -13.64 -16.48
CA ASN A 73 -17.49 -12.64 -17.03
C ASN A 73 -17.27 -12.44 -18.55
N SER A 74 -18.00 -11.51 -19.15
CA SER A 74 -17.87 -11.17 -20.57
C SER A 74 -16.46 -10.72 -21.03
N MET A 75 -15.54 -10.41 -20.11
CA MET A 75 -14.15 -10.05 -20.44
C MET A 75 -13.23 -11.27 -20.60
N THR A 76 -13.63 -12.46 -20.15
CA THR A 76 -12.80 -13.66 -20.20
C THR A 76 -12.38 -14.01 -21.62
N GLU A 77 -13.33 -14.05 -22.54
CA GLU A 77 -13.08 -14.39 -23.95
C GLU A 77 -12.19 -13.34 -24.63
N ARG A 78 -12.51 -12.05 -24.43
CA ARG A 78 -11.67 -10.93 -24.92
C ARG A 78 -10.25 -11.03 -24.40
N ALA A 79 -10.07 -11.32 -23.11
CA ALA A 79 -8.76 -11.46 -22.50
C ALA A 79 -7.97 -12.65 -23.06
N GLN A 80 -8.62 -13.78 -23.35
CA GLN A 80 -7.97 -14.93 -23.99
C GLN A 80 -7.48 -14.60 -25.42
N ILE A 81 -8.29 -13.88 -26.20
CA ILE A 81 -7.89 -13.38 -27.53
C ILE A 81 -6.66 -12.48 -27.41
N GLN A 82 -6.67 -11.53 -26.47
CA GLN A 82 -5.55 -10.62 -26.25
C GLN A 82 -4.28 -11.34 -25.79
N LEU A 83 -4.38 -12.35 -24.93
CA LEU A 83 -3.23 -13.21 -24.57
C LEU A 83 -2.67 -13.98 -25.77
N GLY A 84 -3.53 -14.35 -26.72
CA GLY A 84 -3.13 -14.91 -28.02
C GLY A 84 -2.32 -13.92 -28.85
N PHE A 85 -2.73 -12.66 -28.92
CA PHE A 85 -1.95 -11.60 -29.58
C PHE A 85 -0.64 -11.29 -28.86
N VAL A 86 -0.65 -11.21 -27.52
CA VAL A 86 0.57 -11.00 -26.73
C VAL A 86 1.58 -12.13 -26.96
N SER A 87 1.10 -13.38 -27.02
CA SER A 87 1.96 -14.54 -27.31
C SER A 87 2.55 -14.52 -28.72
N GLN A 88 1.81 -14.01 -29.72
CA GLN A 88 2.32 -13.80 -31.08
C GLN A 88 3.34 -12.67 -31.11
N ALA A 89 3.05 -11.55 -30.45
CA ALA A 89 3.90 -10.39 -30.35
C ALA A 89 5.23 -10.70 -29.67
N GLU A 90 5.25 -11.50 -28.61
CA GLU A 90 6.50 -11.91 -27.96
C GLU A 90 7.44 -12.68 -28.89
N ARG A 91 6.91 -13.44 -29.85
CA ARG A 91 7.72 -14.12 -30.87
C ARG A 91 8.25 -13.13 -31.91
N VAL A 92 7.37 -12.27 -32.42
CA VAL A 92 7.71 -11.26 -33.44
C VAL A 92 8.72 -10.25 -32.92
N PHE A 93 8.51 -9.75 -31.71
CA PHE A 93 9.35 -8.75 -31.07
C PHE A 93 10.45 -9.40 -30.22
N PHE A 94 10.80 -10.67 -30.46
CA PHE A 94 11.91 -11.33 -29.77
C PHE A 94 13.28 -10.72 -30.16
N SER A 95 13.44 -10.33 -31.42
CA SER A 95 14.66 -9.72 -31.94
C SER A 95 14.37 -8.67 -33.01
N ASP A 96 15.32 -7.76 -33.23
CA ASP A 96 15.21 -6.71 -34.26
C ASP A 96 15.04 -7.31 -35.66
N GLU A 97 15.62 -8.48 -35.92
CA GLU A 97 15.49 -9.15 -37.22
C GLU A 97 14.07 -9.68 -37.45
N MET A 98 13.47 -10.31 -36.45
CA MET A 98 12.08 -10.78 -36.52
C MET A 98 11.10 -9.62 -36.67
N ARG A 99 11.32 -8.55 -35.90
CA ARG A 99 10.53 -7.32 -36.01
C ARG A 99 10.62 -6.72 -37.40
N ARG A 100 11.82 -6.57 -37.97
CA ARG A 100 12.01 -6.03 -39.33
C ARG A 100 11.26 -6.85 -40.38
N ARG A 101 11.32 -8.18 -40.29
CA ARG A 101 10.59 -9.07 -41.22
C ARG A 101 9.08 -8.91 -41.07
N TYR A 102 8.59 -8.78 -39.84
CA TYR A 102 7.20 -8.52 -39.56
C TYR A 102 6.74 -7.14 -40.09
N ASP A 103 7.50 -6.09 -39.84
CA ASP A 103 7.23 -4.74 -40.34
C ASP A 103 7.14 -4.73 -41.89
N LEU A 104 8.04 -5.45 -42.56
CA LEU A 104 8.00 -5.61 -44.03
C LEU A 104 6.75 -6.38 -44.49
N SER A 105 6.30 -7.37 -43.73
CA SER A 105 5.07 -8.11 -44.04
C SER A 105 3.81 -7.25 -43.93
N LEU A 106 3.79 -6.28 -43.01
CA LEU A 106 2.67 -5.34 -42.87
C LEU A 106 2.58 -4.35 -44.04
N VAL A 107 3.71 -3.96 -44.62
CA VAL A 107 3.74 -3.07 -45.80
C VAL A 107 3.23 -3.77 -47.05
N THR A 108 3.48 -5.08 -47.17
CA THR A 108 3.13 -5.87 -48.36
C THR A 108 1.76 -6.53 -48.25
N GLY A 109 1.18 -6.58 -47.05
CA GLY A 109 -0.14 -7.15 -46.80
C GLY A 109 -1.30 -6.27 -47.28
N PRO A 110 -2.46 -6.86 -47.63
CA PRO A 110 -3.67 -6.09 -47.90
C PRO A 110 -4.15 -5.39 -46.62
N GLU A 111 -4.47 -4.11 -46.72
CA GLU A 111 -5.09 -3.36 -45.63
C GLU A 111 -6.47 -3.96 -45.31
N LYS A 112 -6.68 -4.38 -44.06
CA LYS A 112 -7.98 -4.85 -43.59
C LYS A 112 -8.71 -3.71 -42.90
N ASP A 113 -9.85 -3.33 -43.49
CA ASP A 113 -10.79 -2.40 -42.87
C ASP A 113 -11.71 -3.16 -41.91
N ASP A 114 -11.12 -3.61 -40.80
CA ASP A 114 -11.85 -4.25 -39.70
C ASP A 114 -12.37 -3.19 -38.73
N GLU A 115 -13.62 -3.33 -38.29
CA GLU A 115 -14.22 -2.50 -37.25
C GLU A 115 -13.33 -2.50 -36.00
N VAL A 116 -13.05 -1.31 -35.47
CA VAL A 116 -12.12 -1.15 -34.34
C VAL A 116 -12.86 -1.49 -33.04
N ASP A 117 -12.35 -2.50 -32.31
CA ASP A 117 -12.77 -2.76 -30.93
C ASP A 117 -12.22 -1.69 -29.99
N TRP A 118 -12.97 -0.59 -29.83
CA TRP A 118 -12.55 0.54 -29.00
C TRP A 118 -12.48 0.20 -27.51
N LEU A 119 -13.24 -0.78 -27.03
CA LEU A 119 -13.19 -1.22 -25.63
C LEU A 119 -11.84 -1.88 -25.33
N THR A 120 -11.42 -2.80 -26.18
CA THR A 120 -10.11 -3.44 -26.06
C THR A 120 -8.98 -2.42 -26.18
N ARG A 121 -9.10 -1.44 -27.09
CA ARG A 121 -8.13 -0.33 -27.19
C ARG A 121 -8.06 0.51 -25.93
N ALA A 122 -9.20 0.85 -25.34
CA ALA A 122 -9.23 1.61 -24.11
C ALA A 122 -8.49 0.90 -22.98
N TRP A 123 -8.68 -0.42 -22.83
CA TRP A 123 -7.93 -1.22 -21.85
C TRP A 123 -6.43 -1.27 -22.16
N ASN A 124 -6.05 -1.49 -23.41
CA ASN A 124 -4.63 -1.53 -23.79
C ASN A 124 -3.93 -0.19 -23.54
N TYR A 125 -4.57 0.95 -23.83
CA TYR A 125 -4.03 2.27 -23.50
C TYR A 125 -4.00 2.52 -21.99
N TYR A 126 -5.04 2.10 -21.26
CA TYR A 126 -5.11 2.22 -19.81
C TYR A 126 -3.98 1.45 -19.10
N PHE A 127 -3.75 0.19 -19.49
CA PHE A 127 -2.67 -0.65 -18.96
C PHE A 127 -1.29 -0.04 -19.22
N GLN A 128 -1.14 0.59 -20.38
CA GLN A 128 0.09 1.26 -20.79
C GLN A 128 0.25 2.68 -20.22
N ARG A 129 -0.73 3.17 -19.44
CA ARG A 129 -0.76 4.53 -18.87
C ARG A 129 -0.73 5.65 -19.91
N ASP A 130 -1.26 5.39 -21.11
CA ASP A 130 -1.53 6.44 -22.10
C ASP A 130 -2.92 7.01 -21.86
N GLU A 131 -3.00 7.94 -20.90
CA GLU A 131 -4.25 8.50 -20.38
C GLU A 131 -5.09 9.19 -21.47
N GLY A 132 -4.42 9.96 -22.34
CA GLY A 132 -5.08 10.69 -23.42
C GLY A 132 -5.70 9.76 -24.46
N ALA A 133 -4.93 8.76 -24.93
CA ALA A 133 -5.44 7.78 -25.87
C ALA A 133 -6.52 6.88 -25.24
N ALA A 134 -6.35 6.49 -23.97
CA ALA A 134 -7.33 5.70 -23.23
C ALA A 134 -8.67 6.43 -23.09
N ALA A 135 -8.66 7.74 -22.79
CA ALA A 135 -9.86 8.55 -22.65
C ALA A 135 -10.63 8.67 -23.97
N VAL A 136 -9.92 8.88 -25.08
CA VAL A 136 -10.53 8.93 -26.41
C VAL A 136 -11.10 7.57 -26.80
N ALA A 137 -10.36 6.48 -26.60
CA ALA A 137 -10.82 5.13 -26.90
C ALA A 137 -12.03 4.74 -26.04
N ALA A 138 -12.02 5.02 -24.73
CA ALA A 138 -13.14 4.74 -23.84
C ALA A 138 -14.41 5.52 -24.26
N ARG A 139 -14.26 6.79 -24.69
CA ARG A 139 -15.39 7.55 -25.23
C ARG A 139 -15.96 6.91 -26.49
N LYS A 140 -15.11 6.53 -27.45
CA LYS A 140 -15.54 5.86 -28.69
C LYS A 140 -16.20 4.50 -28.40
N ALA A 141 -15.68 3.75 -27.42
CA ALA A 141 -16.26 2.49 -27.00
C ALA A 141 -17.70 2.68 -26.47
N ARG A 142 -17.96 3.73 -25.69
CA ARG A 142 -19.31 4.09 -25.24
C ARG A 142 -20.25 4.51 -26.37
N GLU A 143 -19.73 5.23 -27.36
CA GLU A 143 -20.52 5.60 -28.55
C GLU A 143 -20.89 4.38 -29.39
N GLN A 144 -19.99 3.39 -29.47
CA GLN A 144 -20.17 2.17 -30.25
C GLN A 144 -21.08 1.13 -29.56
N HIS A 145 -20.92 0.96 -28.25
CA HIS A 145 -21.61 -0.06 -27.45
C HIS A 145 -22.17 0.53 -26.14
N PRO A 146 -23.14 1.45 -26.18
CA PRO A 146 -23.69 2.10 -24.98
C PRO A 146 -24.41 1.12 -24.02
N GLU A 147 -24.72 -0.09 -24.46
CA GLU A 147 -25.34 -1.14 -23.64
C GLU A 147 -24.32 -2.04 -22.91
N ASP A 148 -23.04 -2.04 -23.31
CA ASP A 148 -22.01 -2.88 -22.67
C ASP A 148 -21.51 -2.20 -21.38
N ARG A 149 -21.89 -2.73 -20.21
CA ARG A 149 -21.41 -2.23 -18.91
C ARG A 149 -19.89 -2.03 -18.83
N MET A 150 -19.10 -2.82 -19.56
CA MET A 150 -17.63 -2.75 -19.50
C MET A 150 -17.06 -1.49 -20.15
N VAL A 151 -17.79 -0.84 -21.07
CA VAL A 151 -17.36 0.45 -21.64
C VAL A 151 -17.39 1.58 -20.61
N TYR A 152 -18.30 1.50 -19.64
CA TYR A 152 -18.38 2.44 -18.53
C TYR A 152 -17.38 2.12 -17.43
N VAL A 153 -17.10 0.83 -17.18
CA VAL A 153 -16.03 0.42 -16.26
C VAL A 153 -14.68 0.98 -16.70
N VAL A 154 -14.31 0.81 -17.99
CA VAL A 154 -13.02 1.33 -18.47
C VAL A 154 -13.00 2.87 -18.47
N ALA A 155 -14.11 3.52 -18.81
CA ALA A 155 -14.22 4.98 -18.72
C ALA A 155 -13.98 5.48 -17.29
N ALA A 156 -14.64 4.86 -16.29
CA ALA A 156 -14.46 5.20 -14.89
C ALA A 156 -13.00 5.02 -14.43
N TRP A 157 -12.35 3.92 -14.79
CA TRP A 157 -10.93 3.71 -14.45
C TRP A 157 -9.99 4.73 -15.11
N VAL A 158 -10.24 5.08 -16.37
CA VAL A 158 -9.46 6.11 -17.07
C VAL A 158 -9.65 7.47 -16.41
N THR A 159 -10.87 7.84 -16.06
CA THR A 159 -11.12 9.10 -15.34
C THR A 159 -10.47 9.09 -13.96
N LEU A 160 -10.55 8.00 -13.20
CA LEU A 160 -9.89 7.86 -11.89
C LEU A 160 -8.36 7.97 -11.98
N LEU A 161 -7.77 7.47 -13.06
CA LEU A 161 -6.33 7.57 -13.29
C LEU A 161 -5.88 9.04 -13.38
N THR A 162 -6.66 9.88 -14.06
CA THR A 162 -6.35 11.29 -14.27
C THR A 162 -6.86 12.21 -13.15
N ALA A 163 -7.79 11.74 -12.33
CA ALA A 163 -8.55 12.60 -11.40
C ALA A 163 -7.70 13.18 -10.26
N ALA A 164 -6.57 12.55 -9.89
CA ALA A 164 -5.79 12.91 -8.71
C ALA A 164 -6.69 13.15 -7.47
N ASP A 165 -6.83 14.40 -7.03
CA ASP A 165 -7.71 14.83 -5.92
C ASP A 165 -8.90 15.71 -6.38
N ASP A 166 -9.13 15.83 -7.69
CA ASP A 166 -10.25 16.59 -8.26
C ASP A 166 -11.58 15.86 -8.04
N LYS A 167 -12.36 16.33 -7.06
CA LYS A 167 -13.65 15.75 -6.71
C LYS A 167 -14.67 15.80 -7.85
N ASP A 168 -14.56 16.72 -8.81
CA ASP A 168 -15.46 16.78 -9.96
C ASP A 168 -15.12 15.69 -11.00
N GLU A 169 -13.84 15.41 -11.22
CA GLU A 169 -13.42 14.24 -12.02
C GLU A 169 -13.81 12.94 -11.33
N ILE A 170 -13.62 12.82 -10.00
CA ILE A 170 -14.02 11.62 -9.26
C ILE A 170 -15.56 11.43 -9.31
N ARG A 171 -16.36 12.51 -9.25
CA ARG A 171 -17.81 12.43 -9.43
C ARG A 171 -18.18 11.92 -10.83
N ARG A 172 -17.46 12.34 -11.87
CA ARG A 172 -17.65 11.81 -13.24
C ARG A 172 -17.31 10.33 -13.32
N ALA A 173 -16.17 9.90 -12.77
CA ALA A 173 -15.84 8.49 -12.69
C ALA A 173 -16.90 7.68 -11.93
N LYS A 174 -17.45 8.25 -10.86
CA LYS A 174 -18.56 7.63 -10.12
C LYS A 174 -19.83 7.51 -10.98
N GLN A 175 -20.16 8.52 -11.79
CA GLN A 175 -21.30 8.45 -12.70
C GLN A 175 -21.14 7.30 -13.69
N ASP A 176 -19.95 7.16 -14.29
CA ASP A 176 -19.63 6.02 -15.15
C ASP A 176 -19.72 4.69 -14.39
N ALA A 177 -19.21 4.62 -13.15
CA ALA A 177 -19.33 3.41 -12.33
C ALA A 177 -20.79 3.07 -11.94
N ASP A 178 -21.64 4.07 -11.72
CA ASP A 178 -23.06 3.89 -11.45
C ASP A 178 -23.83 3.44 -12.71
N GLU A 179 -23.49 3.98 -13.89
CA GLU A 179 -24.06 3.52 -15.16
C GLU A 179 -23.71 2.05 -15.42
N ALA A 180 -22.43 1.68 -15.23
CA ALA A 180 -21.99 0.29 -15.29
C ALA A 180 -22.76 -0.60 -14.31
N PHE A 181 -23.03 -0.10 -13.10
CA PHE A 181 -23.79 -0.81 -12.08
C PHE A 181 -25.25 -1.03 -12.49
N VAL A 182 -25.93 -0.03 -13.05
CA VAL A 182 -27.31 -0.17 -13.54
C VAL A 182 -27.38 -1.18 -14.68
N LEU A 183 -26.43 -1.15 -15.62
CA LEU A 183 -26.35 -2.10 -16.71
C LEU A 183 -26.01 -3.53 -16.23
N ASP A 184 -25.33 -3.66 -15.09
CA ASP A 184 -25.00 -4.94 -14.45
C ASP A 184 -26.08 -5.43 -13.47
N GLU A 185 -27.09 -4.60 -13.16
CA GLU A 185 -28.13 -4.92 -12.17
C GLU A 185 -29.02 -6.10 -12.59
N LEU A 186 -29.14 -6.33 -13.90
CA LEU A 186 -29.76 -7.52 -14.50
C LEU A 186 -28.73 -8.55 -15.01
N GLY A 187 -27.44 -8.28 -14.79
CA GLY A 187 -26.30 -9.03 -15.33
C GLY A 187 -25.67 -10.02 -14.35
N GLU A 188 -24.36 -10.23 -14.48
CA GLU A 188 -23.61 -11.28 -13.78
C GLU A 188 -23.19 -10.89 -12.35
N ASP A 189 -23.50 -9.67 -11.89
CA ASP A 189 -22.97 -9.09 -10.65
C ASP A 189 -21.43 -9.14 -10.66
N THR A 190 -20.87 -8.35 -11.57
CA THR A 190 -19.49 -8.40 -12.04
C THR A 190 -18.54 -7.77 -11.03
N ALA A 191 -17.45 -8.47 -10.68
CA ALA A 191 -16.47 -7.98 -9.71
C ALA A 191 -15.88 -6.61 -10.07
N ASP A 192 -15.61 -6.36 -11.36
CA ASP A 192 -15.06 -5.08 -11.85
C ASP A 192 -15.95 -3.87 -11.62
N VAL A 193 -17.26 -4.05 -11.81
CA VAL A 193 -18.25 -2.98 -11.64
C VAL A 193 -18.23 -2.51 -10.19
N HIS A 194 -18.27 -3.46 -9.25
CA HIS A 194 -18.21 -3.14 -7.83
C HIS A 194 -16.83 -2.63 -7.38
N HIS A 195 -15.76 -3.11 -7.99
CA HIS A 195 -14.41 -2.66 -7.68
C HIS A 195 -14.20 -1.20 -8.08
N VAL A 196 -14.53 -0.82 -9.32
CA VAL A 196 -14.39 0.59 -9.76
C VAL A 196 -15.28 1.53 -8.97
N ARG A 197 -16.48 1.06 -8.60
CA ARG A 197 -17.41 1.81 -7.76
C ARG A 197 -16.87 2.02 -6.35
N ALA A 198 -16.23 1.00 -5.75
CA ALA A 198 -15.57 1.12 -4.45
C ALA A 198 -14.43 2.15 -4.48
N VAL A 199 -13.63 2.18 -5.55
CA VAL A 199 -12.55 3.17 -5.71
C VAL A 199 -13.11 4.58 -5.91
N ALA A 200 -14.19 4.74 -6.68
CA ALA A 200 -14.85 6.03 -6.82
C ALA A 200 -15.41 6.53 -5.48
N TYR A 201 -16.05 5.67 -4.69
CA TYR A 201 -16.50 6.01 -3.34
C TYR A 201 -15.35 6.35 -2.39
N LEU A 202 -14.24 5.62 -2.45
CA LEU A 202 -13.03 5.95 -1.70
C LEU A 202 -12.53 7.36 -2.04
N GLY A 203 -12.47 7.71 -3.33
CA GLY A 203 -12.09 9.04 -3.81
C GLY A 203 -13.05 10.14 -3.35
N LEU A 204 -14.33 9.83 -3.17
CA LEU A 204 -15.33 10.75 -2.61
C LEU A 204 -15.41 10.75 -1.08
N GLU A 205 -14.60 9.92 -0.41
CA GLU A 205 -14.61 9.74 1.05
C GLU A 205 -15.95 9.21 1.60
N ASP A 206 -16.75 8.55 0.75
CA ASP A 206 -17.97 7.85 1.17
C ASP A 206 -17.62 6.39 1.51
N TYR A 207 -16.96 6.22 2.66
CA TYR A 207 -16.35 4.96 3.04
C TYR A 207 -17.36 3.83 3.23
N ASP A 208 -18.56 4.12 3.70
CA ASP A 208 -19.61 3.12 3.96
C ASP A 208 -20.09 2.47 2.66
N ARG A 209 -20.40 3.29 1.65
CA ARG A 209 -20.79 2.76 0.33
C ARG A 209 -19.62 2.13 -0.41
N GLY A 210 -18.41 2.63 -0.19
CA GLY A 210 -17.19 1.99 -0.66
C GLY A 210 -17.00 0.58 -0.09
N LEU A 211 -17.20 0.39 1.21
CA LEU A 211 -17.08 -0.91 1.88
C LEU A 211 -18.15 -1.89 1.39
N VAL A 212 -19.40 -1.46 1.23
CA VAL A 212 -20.45 -2.32 0.65
C VAL A 212 -20.07 -2.77 -0.76
N SER A 213 -19.52 -1.87 -1.57
CA SER A 213 -19.12 -2.17 -2.94
C SER A 213 -17.93 -3.13 -2.99
N ILE A 214 -16.88 -2.88 -2.19
CA ILE A 214 -15.69 -3.76 -2.23
C ILE A 214 -15.99 -5.16 -1.70
N GLU A 215 -16.90 -5.29 -0.74
CA GLU A 215 -17.37 -6.61 -0.28
C GLU A 215 -18.12 -7.37 -1.37
N ARG A 216 -18.89 -6.68 -2.22
CA ARG A 216 -19.53 -7.32 -3.39
C ARG A 216 -18.47 -7.79 -4.38
N ALA A 217 -17.48 -6.96 -4.67
CA ALA A 217 -16.38 -7.29 -5.57
C ALA A 217 -15.62 -8.54 -5.07
N LEU A 218 -15.25 -8.58 -3.78
CA LEU A 218 -14.52 -9.69 -3.17
C LEU A 218 -15.26 -11.04 -3.28
N ARG A 219 -16.59 -11.05 -3.22
CA ARG A 219 -17.38 -12.29 -3.37
C ARG A 219 -17.28 -12.91 -4.77
N ARG A 220 -16.87 -12.13 -5.77
CA ARG A 220 -16.84 -12.52 -7.18
C ARG A 220 -15.43 -12.52 -7.79
N ALA A 221 -14.45 -12.04 -7.03
CA ALA A 221 -13.07 -11.95 -7.43
C ALA A 221 -12.45 -13.32 -7.69
N ALA A 222 -11.63 -13.43 -8.73
CA ALA A 222 -10.68 -14.53 -8.82
C ALA A 222 -9.55 -14.33 -7.78
N PRO A 223 -8.87 -15.40 -7.32
CA PRO A 223 -7.80 -15.29 -6.31
C PRO A 223 -6.72 -14.26 -6.64
N ASP A 224 -6.31 -14.17 -7.91
CA ASP A 224 -5.25 -13.24 -8.36
C ASP A 224 -5.69 -11.76 -8.36
N GLU A 225 -6.99 -11.48 -8.20
CA GLU A 225 -7.53 -10.12 -8.13
C GLU A 225 -7.76 -9.65 -6.70
N MET A 226 -7.89 -10.59 -5.78
CA MET A 226 -8.14 -10.30 -4.37
C MET A 226 -7.13 -9.33 -3.76
N PRO A 227 -5.81 -9.40 -4.05
CA PRO A 227 -4.84 -8.43 -3.52
C PRO A 227 -5.24 -6.97 -3.79
N HIS A 228 -5.65 -6.66 -5.02
CA HIS A 228 -6.10 -5.31 -5.38
C HIS A 228 -7.36 -4.89 -4.62
N MET A 229 -8.31 -5.81 -4.42
CA MET A 229 -9.53 -5.50 -3.68
C MET A 229 -9.27 -5.26 -2.19
N TYR A 230 -8.37 -6.05 -1.59
CA TYR A 230 -7.94 -5.86 -0.21
C TYR A 230 -7.14 -4.57 -0.02
N LEU A 231 -6.39 -4.10 -1.03
CA LEU A 231 -5.77 -2.76 -1.00
C LEU A 231 -6.81 -1.64 -0.89
N VAL A 232 -7.90 -1.73 -1.66
CA VAL A 232 -9.00 -0.77 -1.60
C VAL A 232 -9.75 -0.87 -0.27
N LYS A 233 -10.05 -2.08 0.20
CA LYS A 233 -10.69 -2.32 1.51
C LYS A 233 -9.86 -1.74 2.66
N GLY A 234 -8.54 -1.97 2.66
CA GLY A 234 -7.64 -1.38 3.64
C GLY A 234 -7.64 0.15 3.60
N SER A 235 -7.68 0.74 2.41
CA SER A 235 -7.75 2.20 2.23
C SER A 235 -9.08 2.80 2.74
N LEU A 236 -10.20 2.08 2.55
CA LEU A 236 -11.51 2.48 3.07
C LEU A 236 -11.53 2.49 4.60
N HIS A 237 -11.02 1.43 5.24
CA HIS A 237 -10.88 1.38 6.70
C HIS A 237 -9.89 2.41 7.23
N GLN A 238 -8.82 2.71 6.50
CA GLN A 238 -7.89 3.79 6.83
C GLN A 238 -8.61 5.15 6.89
N GLY A 239 -9.49 5.44 5.91
CA GLY A 239 -10.33 6.64 5.90
C GLY A 239 -11.21 6.76 7.15
N ARG A 240 -11.77 5.63 7.61
CA ARG A 240 -12.54 5.52 8.86
C ARG A 240 -11.68 5.48 10.13
N LYS A 241 -10.35 5.42 10.02
CA LYS A 241 -9.39 5.22 11.13
C LYS A 241 -9.62 3.90 11.89
N GLU A 242 -10.13 2.91 11.19
CA GLU A 242 -10.41 1.54 11.64
C GLU A 242 -9.18 0.66 11.42
N TYR A 243 -8.18 0.85 12.28
CA TYR A 243 -6.87 0.23 12.06
C TYR A 243 -6.88 -1.29 12.27
N GLU A 244 -7.85 -1.86 13.01
CA GLU A 244 -7.94 -3.31 13.20
C GLU A 244 -8.45 -4.01 11.94
N GLU A 245 -9.44 -3.39 11.30
CA GLU A 245 -10.05 -3.82 10.05
C GLU A 245 -9.07 -3.60 8.89
N MET A 246 -8.32 -2.49 8.91
CA MET A 246 -7.21 -2.26 7.98
C MET A 246 -6.11 -3.31 8.13
N PHE A 247 -5.74 -3.66 9.37
CA PHE A 247 -4.78 -4.73 9.64
C PHE A 247 -5.27 -6.05 9.06
N SER A 248 -6.52 -6.42 9.37
CA SER A 248 -7.14 -7.67 8.90
C SER A 248 -7.18 -7.73 7.37
N ALA A 249 -7.65 -6.67 6.70
CA ALA A 249 -7.67 -6.60 5.24
C ALA A 249 -6.27 -6.72 4.62
N SER A 250 -5.24 -6.17 5.26
CA SER A 250 -3.86 -6.27 4.77
C SER A 250 -3.32 -7.70 4.91
N ILE A 251 -3.64 -8.39 6.01
CA ILE A 251 -3.30 -9.81 6.19
C ILE A 251 -4.04 -10.67 5.15
N ASP A 252 -5.35 -10.48 5.01
CA ASP A 252 -6.16 -11.23 4.05
C ASP A 252 -5.63 -11.05 2.61
N GLY A 253 -5.22 -9.83 2.24
CA GLY A 253 -4.61 -9.56 0.94
C GLY A 253 -3.25 -10.21 0.75
N LEU A 254 -2.40 -10.22 1.80
CA LEU A 254 -1.09 -10.87 1.76
C LEU A 254 -1.18 -12.41 1.78
N GLU A 255 -2.31 -12.97 2.19
CA GLU A 255 -2.57 -14.42 2.20
C GLU A 255 -3.46 -14.87 1.02
N ALA A 256 -3.96 -13.93 0.21
CA ALA A 256 -4.98 -14.21 -0.81
C ALA A 256 -4.50 -15.15 -1.93
N THR A 257 -3.23 -15.05 -2.33
CA THR A 257 -2.63 -15.89 -3.36
C THR A 257 -1.19 -16.24 -3.00
N PRO A 258 -0.73 -17.49 -3.26
CA PRO A 258 0.64 -17.89 -2.97
C PRO A 258 1.67 -17.17 -3.85
N ASN A 259 1.27 -16.65 -5.02
CA ASN A 259 2.15 -16.00 -5.99
C ASN A 259 1.83 -14.51 -6.10
N LEU A 260 1.94 -13.79 -4.98
CA LEU A 260 1.80 -12.34 -4.98
C LEU A 260 2.84 -11.67 -5.88
N ILE A 261 2.37 -10.73 -6.69
CA ILE A 261 3.25 -9.87 -7.47
C ILE A 261 3.94 -8.91 -6.49
N GLU A 262 5.23 -8.65 -6.72
CA GLU A 262 6.07 -7.85 -5.82
C GLU A 262 5.44 -6.47 -5.51
N GLU A 263 4.83 -5.84 -6.51
CA GLU A 263 4.12 -4.56 -6.37
C GLU A 263 2.94 -4.65 -5.40
N ASP A 264 2.12 -5.70 -5.50
CA ASP A 264 0.96 -5.89 -4.62
C ASP A 264 1.39 -6.24 -3.21
N GLN A 265 2.37 -7.14 -3.06
CA GLN A 265 2.94 -7.47 -1.77
C GLN A 265 3.48 -6.21 -1.08
N ARG A 266 4.20 -5.36 -1.81
CA ARG A 266 4.74 -4.10 -1.29
C ARG A 266 3.62 -3.17 -0.82
N ARG A 267 2.60 -2.94 -1.64
CA ARG A 267 1.48 -2.04 -1.31
C ARG A 267 0.65 -2.56 -0.12
N LEU A 268 0.43 -3.88 -0.05
CA LEU A 268 -0.28 -4.50 1.08
C LEU A 268 0.55 -4.45 2.36
N THR A 269 1.87 -4.61 2.23
CA THR A 269 2.81 -4.43 3.35
C THR A 269 2.77 -2.98 3.84
N ASP A 270 2.77 -1.98 2.96
CA ASP A 270 2.63 -0.58 3.35
C ASP A 270 1.33 -0.31 4.13
N ASN A 271 0.20 -0.88 3.69
CA ASN A 271 -1.07 -0.82 4.43
C ASN A 271 -0.96 -1.50 5.81
N LEU A 272 -0.33 -2.67 5.89
CA LEU A 272 -0.07 -3.36 7.15
C LEU A 272 0.75 -2.50 8.11
N LEU A 273 1.83 -1.87 7.63
CA LEU A 273 2.69 -1.00 8.47
C LEU A 273 1.93 0.24 8.96
N ALA A 274 1.07 0.82 8.12
CA ALA A 274 0.20 1.94 8.51
C ALA A 274 -0.83 1.52 9.58
N ALA A 275 -1.46 0.36 9.42
CA ALA A 275 -2.38 -0.21 10.40
C ALA A 275 -1.69 -0.46 11.75
N LEU A 276 -0.50 -1.09 11.73
CA LEU A 276 0.30 -1.33 12.93
C LEU A 276 0.69 -0.03 13.63
N THR A 277 1.05 1.01 12.88
CA THR A 277 1.33 2.35 13.45
C THR A 277 0.09 2.93 14.14
N GLY A 278 -1.09 2.73 13.56
CA GLY A 278 -2.38 3.12 14.14
C GLY A 278 -2.66 2.39 15.46
N LEU A 279 -2.45 1.08 15.50
CA LEU A 279 -2.78 0.17 16.61
C LEU A 279 -1.77 0.18 17.75
N CYS A 280 -0.50 0.46 17.45
CA CYS A 280 0.58 0.29 18.42
C CYS A 280 1.03 1.59 19.08
N TYR A 281 1.01 2.71 18.36
CA TYR A 281 1.59 3.95 18.84
C TYR A 281 0.52 4.95 19.29
N PHE A 282 0.48 5.14 20.61
CA PHE A 282 -0.33 6.11 21.35
C PHE A 282 0.63 7.15 21.97
N PRO A 283 0.79 8.33 21.34
CA PRO A 283 1.63 9.38 21.90
C PRO A 283 1.23 9.71 23.34
N GLY A 284 2.21 9.98 24.20
CA GLY A 284 1.98 10.34 25.60
C GLY A 284 1.39 9.21 26.46
N ALA A 285 1.29 8.00 25.91
CA ALA A 285 0.90 6.80 26.64
C ALA A 285 1.95 5.69 26.40
N PRO A 286 3.22 5.90 26.79
CA PRO A 286 4.33 5.03 26.39
C PRO A 286 4.18 3.59 26.89
N VAL A 287 3.70 3.39 28.12
CA VAL A 287 3.45 2.04 28.67
C VAL A 287 2.41 1.28 27.84
N ARG A 288 1.34 1.95 27.42
CA ARG A 288 0.31 1.38 26.55
C ARG A 288 0.90 1.04 25.18
N SER A 289 1.70 1.94 24.62
CA SER A 289 2.35 1.76 23.32
C SER A 289 3.31 0.57 23.32
N ILE A 290 4.14 0.41 24.36
CA ILE A 290 5.07 -0.72 24.50
C ILE A 290 4.32 -2.06 24.58
N ALA A 291 3.25 -2.12 25.37
CA ALA A 291 2.42 -3.32 25.49
C ALA A 291 1.72 -3.66 24.17
N ALA A 292 1.16 -2.66 23.49
CA ALA A 292 0.50 -2.83 22.20
C ALA A 292 1.48 -3.32 21.10
N CYS A 293 2.67 -2.71 21.01
CA CYS A 293 3.72 -3.15 20.08
C CYS A 293 4.09 -4.62 20.33
N SER A 294 4.28 -5.00 21.59
CA SER A 294 4.70 -6.36 21.96
C SER A 294 3.64 -7.40 21.59
N ASN A 295 2.36 -7.11 21.84
CA ASN A 295 1.24 -7.97 21.44
C ASN A 295 1.20 -8.13 19.91
N ARG A 296 1.31 -7.02 19.16
CA ARG A 296 1.25 -7.06 17.69
C ARG A 296 2.44 -7.80 17.06
N THR A 297 3.61 -7.76 17.67
CA THR A 297 4.76 -8.57 17.21
C THR A 297 4.44 -10.07 17.27
N THR A 298 3.78 -10.54 18.32
CA THR A 298 3.32 -11.92 18.43
C THR A 298 2.24 -12.24 17.40
N ASN A 299 1.25 -11.36 17.21
CA ASN A 299 0.17 -11.58 16.25
C ASN A 299 0.71 -11.72 14.82
N VAL A 300 1.59 -10.80 14.38
CA VAL A 300 2.27 -10.86 13.07
C VAL A 300 3.13 -12.12 12.95
N GLY A 301 3.78 -12.56 14.03
CA GLY A 301 4.55 -13.80 14.04
C GLY A 301 3.72 -15.05 13.72
N ASN A 302 2.43 -15.04 14.06
CA ASN A 302 1.52 -16.19 13.90
C ASN A 302 0.77 -16.20 12.56
N THR A 303 0.90 -15.18 11.71
CA THR A 303 0.22 -15.13 10.39
C THR A 303 0.95 -15.98 9.35
N ARG A 304 0.33 -16.19 8.19
CA ARG A 304 0.90 -16.90 7.04
C ARG A 304 1.40 -15.96 5.93
N ILE A 305 1.42 -14.65 6.20
CA ILE A 305 1.93 -13.65 5.25
C ILE A 305 3.41 -13.90 4.86
N PRO A 306 3.88 -13.37 3.72
CA PRO A 306 5.26 -13.50 3.28
C PRO A 306 6.28 -13.09 4.35
N GLU A 307 7.40 -13.82 4.44
CA GLU A 307 8.40 -13.59 5.49
C GLU A 307 9.06 -12.21 5.38
N ASP A 308 9.23 -11.68 4.16
CA ASP A 308 9.70 -10.32 3.95
C ASP A 308 8.75 -9.28 4.60
N SER A 309 7.45 -9.42 4.37
CA SER A 309 6.43 -8.56 4.99
C SER A 309 6.41 -8.70 6.52
N LYS A 310 6.63 -9.91 7.07
CA LYS A 310 6.78 -10.12 8.51
C LYS A 310 8.00 -9.40 9.07
N ASN A 311 9.13 -9.47 8.38
CA ASN A 311 10.37 -8.83 8.81
C ASN A 311 10.23 -7.30 8.83
N GLN A 312 9.65 -6.72 7.78
CA GLN A 312 9.35 -5.28 7.73
C GLN A 312 8.40 -4.87 8.87
N ALA A 313 7.36 -5.66 9.14
CA ALA A 313 6.43 -5.41 10.24
C ALA A 313 7.11 -5.49 11.62
N ARG A 314 7.95 -6.51 11.86
CA ARG A 314 8.72 -6.64 13.11
C ARG A 314 9.70 -5.48 13.30
N GLU A 315 10.39 -5.07 12.24
CA GLU A 315 11.30 -3.93 12.28
C GLU A 315 10.55 -2.64 12.65
N MET A 316 9.40 -2.39 12.01
CA MET A 316 8.55 -1.25 12.32
C MET A 316 8.06 -1.27 13.77
N LEU A 317 7.56 -2.41 14.24
CA LEU A 317 7.12 -2.58 15.63
C LEU A 317 8.25 -2.36 16.63
N GLY A 318 9.46 -2.81 16.31
CA GLY A 318 10.67 -2.54 17.10
C GLY A 318 10.97 -1.04 17.19
N LYS A 319 10.93 -0.33 16.05
CA LYS A 319 11.11 1.13 16.00
C LYS A 319 10.05 1.87 16.82
N LEU A 320 8.77 1.51 16.68
CA LEU A 320 7.67 2.15 17.43
C LEU A 320 7.76 1.87 18.94
N LYS A 321 8.12 0.64 19.32
CA LYS A 321 8.36 0.29 20.72
C LYS A 321 9.50 1.11 21.31
N HIS A 322 10.62 1.22 20.59
CA HIS A 322 11.77 2.01 21.03
C HIS A 322 11.42 3.49 21.18
N ILE A 323 10.67 4.06 20.22
CA ILE A 323 10.12 5.42 20.33
C ILE A 323 9.31 5.59 21.63
N ALA A 324 8.41 4.64 21.93
CA ALA A 324 7.62 4.68 23.15
C ALA A 324 8.47 4.52 24.43
N GLU A 325 9.52 3.70 24.41
CA GLU A 325 10.48 3.58 25.52
C GLU A 325 11.22 4.89 25.77
N LEU A 326 11.65 5.59 24.70
CA LEU A 326 12.25 6.92 24.81
C LEU A 326 11.26 7.95 25.35
N GLU A 327 9.98 7.90 24.95
CA GLU A 327 8.92 8.76 25.53
C GLU A 327 8.65 8.46 27.00
N ALA A 328 8.73 7.19 27.43
CA ALA A 328 8.60 6.83 28.85
C ALA A 328 9.67 7.52 29.72
N VAL A 329 10.88 7.69 29.18
CA VAL A 329 11.96 8.44 29.84
C VAL A 329 11.66 9.94 29.90
N GLN A 330 10.91 10.48 28.93
CA GLN A 330 10.51 11.90 28.88
C GLN A 330 9.33 12.22 29.83
N ASP A 331 8.37 11.31 29.98
CA ASP A 331 7.17 11.49 30.83
C ASP A 331 7.46 11.44 32.35
N VAL A 332 8.67 11.02 32.74
CA VAL A 332 9.18 11.23 34.09
C VAL A 332 9.41 12.74 34.27
N ASP A 333 8.37 13.48 34.65
CA ASP A 333 8.34 14.95 34.74
C ASP A 333 9.42 15.50 35.69
N TYR A 334 10.57 15.86 35.10
CA TYR A 334 11.72 16.47 35.77
C TYR A 334 11.48 17.93 36.19
N ASN A 335 10.36 18.54 35.79
CA ASN A 335 10.02 19.94 36.07
C ASN A 335 8.96 20.10 37.16
N ARG A 336 8.45 19.03 37.79
CA ARG A 336 7.56 19.20 38.95
C ARG A 336 8.25 19.96 40.09
N PRO A 337 7.62 21.02 40.64
CA PRO A 337 8.18 21.81 41.73
C PRO A 337 8.44 20.99 43.01
N GLU A 338 7.80 19.84 43.17
CA GLU A 338 8.04 18.90 44.28
C GLU A 338 9.50 18.39 44.34
N TYR A 339 10.18 18.26 43.19
CA TYR A 339 11.59 17.87 43.11
C TYR A 339 12.54 19.07 43.19
N LEU A 340 12.15 20.24 42.69
CA LEU A 340 12.89 21.50 42.82
C LEU A 340 12.87 22.03 44.27
N CYS A 341 11.73 22.00 44.95
CA CYS A 341 11.60 22.40 46.36
C CYS A 341 12.36 21.46 47.31
N ARG A 342 12.45 20.15 47.00
CA ARG A 342 13.35 19.22 47.73
C ARG A 342 14.84 19.46 47.44
N MET A 343 15.17 20.14 46.34
CA MET A 343 16.54 20.52 45.99
C MET A 343 16.99 21.80 46.72
N PHE A 344 16.10 22.77 46.89
CA PHE A 344 16.41 24.10 47.47
C PHE A 344 15.99 24.29 48.93
N GLY A 345 15.13 23.43 49.50
CA GLY A 345 14.56 23.59 50.84
C GLY A 345 15.56 23.63 52.02
N ILE A 346 16.86 23.33 51.79
CA ILE A 346 17.91 23.40 52.83
C ILE A 346 18.59 24.78 52.88
N GLY A 347 18.50 25.60 51.82
CA GLY A 347 19.02 26.97 51.86
C GLY A 347 18.37 27.80 52.97
N VAL A 348 17.09 27.54 53.24
CA VAL A 348 16.33 28.12 54.36
C VAL A 348 16.81 27.59 55.72
N VAL A 349 17.18 26.31 55.82
CA VAL A 349 17.69 25.72 57.07
C VAL A 349 19.08 26.26 57.43
N LEU A 350 19.96 26.46 56.44
CA LEU A 350 21.28 27.07 56.66
C LEU A 350 21.20 28.57 56.95
N ALA A 351 20.25 29.30 56.34
CA ALA A 351 20.00 30.71 56.63
C ALA A 351 19.39 30.95 58.01
N ILE A 352 18.44 30.10 58.43
CA ILE A 352 17.85 30.13 59.78
C ILE A 352 18.94 29.85 60.84
N PHE A 353 19.88 28.95 60.57
CA PHE A 353 20.93 28.62 61.53
C PHE A 353 22.09 29.63 61.58
N GLY A 354 22.44 30.26 60.45
CA GLY A 354 23.37 31.40 60.42
C GLY A 354 22.84 32.61 61.20
N TYR A 355 21.51 32.76 61.26
CA TYR A 355 20.84 33.75 62.10
C TYR A 355 20.87 33.36 63.59
N MET A 356 20.78 32.06 63.93
CA MET A 356 20.84 31.57 65.31
C MET A 356 22.26 31.52 65.89
N SER A 357 23.30 31.32 65.07
CA SER A 357 24.70 31.33 65.52
C SER A 357 25.26 32.74 65.77
N GLY A 358 24.62 33.79 65.22
CA GLY A 358 24.90 35.18 65.59
C GLY A 358 24.37 35.61 66.96
N ALA A 359 23.50 34.80 67.59
CA ALA A 359 22.77 35.17 68.80
C ALA A 359 23.27 34.50 70.09
N VAL A 360 24.22 33.55 70.05
CA VAL A 360 24.68 32.84 71.24
C VAL A 360 26.21 32.84 71.33
N GLY A 361 26.72 33.50 72.38
CA GLY A 361 28.14 33.64 72.68
C GLY A 361 28.87 32.31 72.87
N TYR A 362 30.11 32.29 72.39
CA TYR A 362 31.06 31.19 72.42
C TYR A 362 31.43 30.74 73.86
N SER A 363 31.24 29.46 74.19
CA SER A 363 32.14 28.70 75.07
C SER A 363 31.82 27.20 75.16
N SER A 364 32.35 26.38 74.23
CA SER A 364 32.92 25.05 74.50
C SER A 364 33.30 24.38 73.18
N THR A 365 34.60 24.33 72.92
CA THR A 365 35.26 23.98 71.66
C THR A 365 35.59 22.49 71.58
N ALA A 366 35.30 21.89 70.42
CA ALA A 366 35.91 20.71 69.78
C ALA A 366 34.87 19.68 69.31
N THR A 367 34.02 19.16 70.19
CA THR A 367 33.09 18.07 69.83
C THR A 367 31.93 18.53 68.94
N GLY A 368 31.38 19.73 69.17
CA GLY A 368 30.34 20.32 68.31
C GLY A 368 30.83 20.61 66.89
N SER A 369 32.08 21.06 66.73
CA SER A 369 32.68 21.37 65.43
C SER A 369 32.95 20.12 64.59
N PHE A 370 33.31 18.99 65.22
CA PHE A 370 33.48 17.71 64.53
C PHE A 370 32.14 17.11 64.07
N ALA A 371 31.10 17.17 64.90
CA ALA A 371 29.77 16.72 64.51
C ALA A 371 29.19 17.55 63.35
N LEU A 372 29.44 18.87 63.35
CA LEU A 372 29.09 19.77 62.24
C LEU A 372 29.88 19.47 60.97
N GLY A 373 31.19 19.23 61.08
CA GLY A 373 32.03 18.84 59.94
C GLY A 373 31.54 17.55 59.27
N LEU A 374 31.18 16.54 60.07
CA LEU A 374 30.61 15.28 59.57
C LEU A 374 29.24 15.49 58.92
N LEU A 375 28.36 16.31 59.51
CA LEU A 375 27.06 16.62 58.94
C LEU A 375 27.19 17.31 57.56
N VAL A 376 28.11 18.27 57.44
CA VAL A 376 28.38 18.98 56.16
C VAL A 376 28.92 18.01 55.11
N ILE A 377 29.81 17.08 55.48
CA ILE A 377 30.34 16.06 54.55
C ILE A 377 29.23 15.12 54.09
N VAL A 378 28.36 14.64 55.00
CA VAL A 378 27.24 13.76 54.66
C VAL A 378 26.24 14.47 53.75
N ILE A 379 25.88 15.71 54.04
CA ILE A 379 24.95 16.51 53.21
C ILE A 379 25.58 16.80 51.84
N SER A 380 26.85 17.15 51.78
CA SER A 380 27.57 17.40 50.53
C SER A 380 27.68 16.13 49.68
N GLY A 381 27.90 14.97 50.30
CA GLY A 381 27.88 13.66 49.64
C GLY A 381 26.51 13.31 49.05
N ILE A 382 25.43 13.56 49.81
CA ILE A 382 24.05 13.37 49.32
C ILE A 382 23.73 14.33 48.16
N GLN A 383 24.19 15.59 48.21
CA GLN A 383 24.01 16.54 47.11
C GLN A 383 24.81 16.15 45.86
N ALA A 384 26.06 15.71 46.02
CA ALA A 384 26.89 15.24 44.91
C ALA A 384 26.28 14.00 44.25
N TYR A 385 25.80 13.03 45.04
CA TYR A 385 25.10 11.85 44.53
C TYR A 385 23.83 12.24 43.76
N ARG A 386 22.99 13.11 44.33
CA ARG A 386 21.76 13.58 43.66
C ARG A 386 22.05 14.38 42.39
N ARG A 387 23.09 15.22 42.37
CA ARG A 387 23.52 15.97 41.19
C ARG A 387 24.07 15.05 40.11
N SER A 388 24.80 13.98 40.48
CA SER A 388 25.24 12.94 39.55
C SER A 388 24.03 12.26 38.92
N VAL A 389 23.10 11.74 39.74
CA VAL A 389 21.88 11.08 39.26
C VAL A 389 21.05 12.01 38.36
N TRP A 390 20.98 13.30 38.67
CA TRP A 390 20.30 14.29 37.82
C TRP A 390 21.02 14.53 36.50
N ASN A 391 22.35 14.67 36.52
CA ASN A 391 23.16 14.82 35.30
C ASN A 391 23.09 13.58 34.41
N ASP A 392 23.07 12.38 35.01
CA ASP A 392 22.94 11.10 34.30
C ASP A 392 21.58 11.01 33.62
N LYS A 393 20.51 11.37 34.34
CA LYS A 393 19.15 11.41 33.81
C LYS A 393 18.96 12.49 32.72
N ARG A 394 19.56 13.67 32.88
CA ARG A 394 19.54 14.74 31.86
C ARG A 394 20.32 14.35 30.61
N ARG A 395 21.44 13.63 30.76
CA ARG A 395 22.19 13.07 29.62
C ARG A 395 21.37 12.01 28.90
N ALA A 396 20.74 11.11 29.64
CA ALA A 396 19.82 10.11 29.07
C ALA A 396 18.66 10.76 28.31
N TYR A 397 18.05 11.82 28.86
CA TYR A 397 17.00 12.59 28.19
C TYR A 397 17.47 13.22 26.86
N LYS A 398 18.63 13.88 26.84
CA LYS A 398 19.16 14.50 25.61
C LYS A 398 19.57 13.46 24.56
N ALA A 399 20.14 12.34 25.00
CA ALA A 399 20.48 11.21 24.14
C ALA A 399 19.19 10.64 23.51
N ALA A 400 18.16 10.40 24.33
CA ALA A 400 16.85 9.94 23.89
C ALA A 400 16.20 10.90 22.88
N GLN A 401 16.31 12.22 23.08
CA GLN A 401 15.75 13.20 22.14
C GLN A 401 16.47 13.18 20.78
N THR A 402 17.79 13.01 20.79
CA THR A 402 18.60 12.91 19.56
C THR A 402 18.25 11.62 18.82
N GLU A 403 18.22 10.50 19.54
CA GLU A 403 17.92 9.19 18.98
C GLU A 403 16.50 9.11 18.40
N LEU A 404 15.53 9.69 19.11
CA LEU A 404 14.15 9.81 18.65
C LEU A 404 14.05 10.56 17.31
N SER A 405 14.76 11.68 17.17
CA SER A 405 14.78 12.45 15.92
C SER A 405 15.37 11.66 14.74
N VAL A 406 16.38 10.81 15.00
CA VAL A 406 16.98 9.93 14.00
C VAL A 406 16.00 8.84 13.58
N LEU A 407 15.33 8.19 14.53
CA LEU A 407 14.36 7.13 14.23
C LEU A 407 13.14 7.66 13.46
N GLU A 408 12.62 8.83 13.83
CA GLU A 408 11.55 9.50 13.08
C GLU A 408 11.99 9.81 11.63
N SER A 409 13.26 10.18 11.43
CA SER A 409 13.82 10.44 10.10
C SER A 409 14.01 9.17 9.24
N GLN A 410 13.96 7.99 9.84
CA GLN A 410 14.05 6.70 9.15
C GLN A 410 12.66 6.12 8.81
N LEU A 411 11.58 6.70 9.34
CA LEU A 411 10.23 6.31 8.97
C LEU A 411 9.90 6.77 7.54
N PRO A 412 9.23 5.92 6.73
CA PRO A 412 8.68 6.30 5.43
C PRO A 412 7.81 7.57 5.54
N GLY A 413 7.81 8.41 4.50
CA GLY A 413 7.20 9.75 4.54
C GLY A 413 5.77 9.81 5.08
N ARG A 414 4.91 8.87 4.65
CA ARG A 414 3.53 8.73 5.17
C ARG A 414 3.47 8.39 6.67
N LEU A 415 4.31 7.47 7.13
CA LEU A 415 4.36 7.03 8.52
C LEU A 415 4.96 8.11 9.44
N ARG A 416 5.99 8.82 8.95
CA ARG A 416 6.56 9.98 9.62
C ARG A 416 5.52 11.09 9.82
N ALA A 417 4.69 11.33 8.80
CA ALA A 417 3.60 12.30 8.91
C ALA A 417 2.57 11.88 9.97
N ILE A 418 2.18 10.60 10.01
CA ILE A 418 1.25 10.07 11.03
C ILE A 418 1.82 10.24 12.45
N VAL A 419 3.08 9.85 12.67
CA VAL A 419 3.74 9.97 13.98
C VAL A 419 3.86 11.44 14.41
N LYS A 420 4.31 12.33 13.51
CA LYS A 420 4.40 13.77 13.79
C LYS A 420 3.04 14.40 14.09
N LEU A 421 2.01 14.07 13.30
CA LEU A 421 0.68 14.64 13.42
C LEU A 421 -0.03 14.18 14.70
N LYS A 422 0.16 12.91 15.08
CA LYS A 422 -0.31 12.37 16.35
C LYS A 422 0.36 13.07 17.55
N ARG A 423 1.65 13.44 17.44
CA ARG A 423 2.41 14.09 18.52
C ARG A 423 2.14 15.60 18.61
N SER A 424 1.98 16.31 17.48
CA SER A 424 1.64 17.73 17.47
C SER A 424 0.27 18.02 18.06
N TRP A 425 -0.69 17.10 17.89
CA TRP A 425 -2.01 17.19 18.54
C TRP A 425 -1.94 17.15 20.07
N GLN A 426 -0.96 16.45 20.67
CA GLN A 426 -0.80 16.46 22.13
C GLN A 426 -0.23 17.75 22.67
N LEU A 427 0.68 18.41 21.94
CA LEU A 427 1.24 19.70 22.35
C LEU A 427 0.23 20.86 22.29
N VAL A 428 -0.92 20.66 21.63
CA VAL A 428 -2.00 21.66 21.48
C VAL A 428 -3.16 21.40 22.45
N VAL A 429 -3.38 20.15 22.87
CA VAL A 429 -4.53 19.74 23.69
C VAL A 429 -4.15 19.45 25.16
N GLY A 430 -2.88 19.20 25.45
CA GLY A 430 -2.33 19.16 26.82
C GLY A 430 -1.73 20.51 27.21
#